data_AF-A0A4Y2L7R1-F1
#
_entry.id   AF-A0A4Y2L7R1-F1
#
_cell.length_a   1.000
_cell.length_b   1.000
_cell.length_c   1.000
_cell.angle_alpha   90.00
_cell.angle_beta   90.00
_cell.angle_gamma   90.00
#
_symmetry.space_group_name_H-M   'P 1'
#
loop_
_entity.id
_entity.type
_entity.pdbx_description
1 polymer ?
#
loop_
_entity_poly.entity_id
_entity_poly.type
_entity_poly.pdbx_seq_one_letter_code
_entity_poly.pdbx_strand_id
1 'polypeptide(L)'
;MAGRYKVTKNSIRNLIIEHFKDGKSIRTIGKLVKVSHSTVFAIIKRWKLRGTVENALKSGAPHKLTHRNRSFIVHKIKKYPRLSAVKLATELEKRFAIKLNPETVRQVIRSHGYNSRVASRKFFVNERTRKLRLDFAKSIVDKDTSFWESFIFKDESKFNIFGSGGRITAWRKPNEELNPKNLLPTVKHGGGGIMLWGCFAASGMGNLVFIENNMDQYKYINILKENLKISAQKFGIQNTFKLYQDNDPKHTALNVRLWLL
;
A
#
# COMPACT_ATOMS: atom_id res chain seq x y z
N MET A 1 -0.57 -8.64 47.75
CA MET A 1 -2.00 -8.77 48.06
C MET A 1 -2.80 -7.78 47.21
N ALA A 2 -3.58 -8.25 46.24
CA ALA A 2 -4.47 -7.38 45.48
C ALA A 2 -5.71 -7.08 46.33
N GLY A 3 -5.76 -5.89 46.93
CA GLY A 3 -6.94 -5.41 47.65
C GLY A 3 -8.15 -5.42 46.71
N ARG A 4 -9.14 -6.25 47.01
CA ARG A 4 -10.36 -6.46 46.22
C ARG A 4 -11.32 -5.28 46.43
N TYR A 5 -10.93 -4.08 46.02
CA TYR A 5 -11.79 -2.89 46.08
C TYR A 5 -12.91 -3.02 45.04
N LYS A 6 -14.13 -3.35 45.49
CA LYS A 6 -15.32 -3.37 44.62
C LYS A 6 -15.66 -1.93 44.23
N VAL A 7 -15.55 -1.62 42.93
CA VAL A 7 -15.98 -0.33 42.39
C VAL A 7 -17.51 -0.28 42.39
N THR A 8 -18.10 0.68 43.11
CA THR A 8 -19.55 0.90 43.16
C THR A 8 -20.09 1.24 41.77
N LYS A 9 -21.19 0.62 41.32
CA LYS A 9 -21.82 0.92 40.03
C LYS A 9 -22.41 2.34 40.01
N ASN A 10 -22.50 2.98 38.84
CA ASN A 10 -23.09 4.33 38.71
C ASN A 10 -24.55 4.37 39.20
N SER A 11 -25.34 3.33 38.96
CA SER A 11 -26.72 3.22 39.47
C SER A 11 -26.81 3.35 40.99
N ILE A 12 -25.91 2.66 41.70
CA ILE A 12 -25.81 2.70 43.16
C ILE A 12 -25.38 4.10 43.63
N ARG A 13 -24.49 4.77 42.90
CA ARG A 13 -24.07 6.15 43.23
C ARG A 13 -25.20 7.16 43.04
N ASN A 14 -26.03 6.98 42.01
CA ASN A 14 -27.21 7.81 41.77
C ASN A 14 -28.25 7.66 42.88
N LEU A 15 -28.56 6.41 43.27
CA LEU A 15 -29.47 6.12 44.40
C LEU A 15 -28.98 6.75 45.72
N ILE A 16 -27.67 6.75 45.95
CA ILE A 16 -27.07 7.43 47.11
C ILE A 16 -27.34 8.93 47.08
N ILE A 17 -27.26 9.57 45.91
CA ILE A 17 -27.49 11.01 45.77
C ILE A 17 -28.96 11.35 45.86
N GLU A 18 -29.86 10.55 45.29
CA GLU A 18 -31.31 10.72 45.44
C GLU A 18 -31.70 10.70 46.92
N HIS A 19 -31.32 9.65 47.64
CA HIS A 19 -31.60 9.59 49.08
C HIS A 19 -30.91 10.67 49.92
N PHE A 20 -29.79 11.19 49.44
CA PHE A 20 -29.14 12.34 50.07
C PHE A 20 -29.92 13.65 49.82
N LYS A 21 -30.48 13.85 48.61
CA LYS A 21 -31.38 14.96 48.30
C LYS A 21 -32.69 14.88 49.10
N ASP A 22 -33.18 13.66 49.37
CA ASP A 22 -34.33 13.39 50.24
C ASP A 22 -34.05 13.67 51.75
N GLY A 23 -32.84 14.12 52.11
CA GLY A 23 -32.48 14.48 53.49
C GLY A 23 -32.12 13.30 54.39
N LYS A 24 -31.95 12.08 53.87
CA LYS A 24 -31.60 10.91 54.70
C LYS A 24 -30.17 10.98 55.22
N SER A 25 -29.95 10.47 56.44
CA SER A 25 -28.60 10.41 57.02
C SER A 25 -27.68 9.44 56.27
N ILE A 26 -26.38 9.74 56.25
CA ILE A 26 -25.35 8.92 55.57
C ILE A 26 -25.36 7.46 56.05
N ARG A 27 -25.60 7.23 57.35
CA ARG A 27 -25.68 5.87 57.93
C ARG A 27 -26.93 5.14 57.44
N THR A 28 -28.06 5.83 57.34
CA THR A 28 -29.33 5.27 56.81
C THR A 28 -29.17 4.89 55.34
N ILE A 29 -28.58 5.78 54.53
CA ILE A 29 -28.29 5.53 53.11
C ILE A 29 -27.38 4.31 52.94
N GLY A 30 -26.32 4.20 53.74
CA GLY A 30 -25.41 3.06 53.71
C GLY A 30 -26.09 1.72 54.00
N LYS A 31 -27.02 1.68 54.98
CA LYS A 31 -27.82 0.50 55.28
C LYS A 31 -28.78 0.12 54.14
N LEU A 32 -29.50 1.11 53.58
CA LEU A 32 -30.45 0.90 52.47
C LEU A 32 -29.77 0.36 51.22
N VAL A 33 -28.63 0.95 50.87
CA VAL A 33 -27.91 0.67 49.62
C VAL A 33 -26.87 -0.47 49.80
N LYS A 34 -26.72 -1.00 51.02
CA LYS A 34 -25.74 -2.04 51.39
C LYS A 34 -24.29 -1.66 51.04
N VAL A 35 -23.92 -0.41 51.31
CA VAL A 35 -22.59 0.17 51.06
C VAL A 35 -22.06 0.79 52.36
N SER A 36 -20.74 0.73 52.59
CA SER A 36 -20.16 1.32 53.80
C SER A 36 -20.43 2.82 53.88
N HIS A 37 -20.71 3.33 55.09
CA HIS A 37 -20.97 4.75 55.31
C HIS A 37 -19.81 5.66 54.83
N SER A 38 -18.57 5.18 54.91
CA SER A 38 -17.37 5.88 54.41
C SER A 38 -17.39 6.05 52.89
N THR A 39 -17.87 5.04 52.16
CA THR A 39 -18.03 5.11 50.70
C THR A 39 -19.17 6.06 50.33
N VAL A 40 -20.29 6.02 51.05
CA VAL A 40 -21.42 6.95 50.87
C VAL A 40 -20.97 8.39 51.08
N PHE A 41 -20.24 8.67 52.16
CA PHE A 41 -19.66 9.98 52.43
C PHE A 41 -18.70 10.43 51.32
N ALA A 42 -17.79 9.55 50.87
CA ALA A 42 -16.84 9.87 49.80
C ALA A 42 -17.53 10.17 48.46
N ILE A 43 -18.63 9.48 48.13
CA ILE A 43 -19.44 9.73 46.94
C ILE A 43 -20.14 11.10 47.05
N ILE A 44 -20.81 11.39 48.17
CA ILE A 44 -21.50 12.67 48.39
C ILE A 44 -20.50 13.84 48.35
N LYS A 45 -19.36 13.70 49.03
CA LYS A 45 -18.28 14.71 49.03
C LYS A 45 -17.77 14.98 47.60
N ARG A 46 -17.55 13.92 46.82
CA ARG A 46 -17.11 14.05 45.41
C ARG A 46 -18.17 14.71 44.54
N TRP A 47 -19.43 14.33 44.72
CA TRP A 47 -20.55 14.91 43.97
C TRP A 47 -20.72 16.41 44.30
N LYS A 48 -20.65 16.81 45.57
CA LYS A 48 -20.66 18.23 45.96
C LYS A 48 -19.51 19.03 45.34
N LEU A 49 -18.33 18.42 45.18
CA LEU A 49 -17.15 19.09 44.62
C LEU A 49 -17.16 19.17 43.09
N ARG A 50 -17.56 18.10 42.39
CA ARG A 50 -17.40 17.94 40.93
C ARG A 50 -18.70 17.93 40.14
N GLY A 51 -19.85 17.87 40.81
CA GLY A 51 -21.17 17.74 40.19
C GLY A 51 -21.47 16.38 39.54
N THR A 52 -20.51 15.44 39.51
CA THR A 52 -20.63 14.18 38.78
C THR A 52 -20.47 12.94 39.68
N VAL A 53 -21.18 11.87 39.31
CA VAL A 53 -21.09 10.53 39.93
C VAL A 53 -20.03 9.63 39.28
N GLU A 54 -19.53 10.07 38.14
CA GLU A 54 -18.58 9.30 37.36
C GLU A 54 -17.21 9.28 38.03
N ASN A 55 -16.48 8.20 37.80
CA ASN A 55 -15.08 8.16 38.19
C ASN A 55 -14.29 9.03 37.23
N ALA A 56 -13.35 9.82 37.75
CA ALA A 56 -12.38 10.48 36.89
C ALA A 56 -11.59 9.43 36.09
N LEU A 57 -11.25 9.77 34.86
CA LEU A 57 -10.29 9.00 34.07
C LEU A 57 -9.00 8.89 34.87
N LYS A 58 -8.53 7.66 35.07
CA LYS A 58 -7.25 7.43 35.72
C LYS A 58 -6.16 7.75 34.71
N SER A 59 -5.12 8.46 35.15
CA SER A 59 -3.89 8.58 34.38
C SER A 59 -3.34 7.18 34.13
N GLY A 60 -3.19 6.81 32.86
CA GLY A 60 -2.57 5.54 32.47
C GLY A 60 -1.07 5.55 32.78
N ALA A 61 -0.42 4.40 32.55
CA ALA A 61 1.02 4.33 32.63
C ALA A 61 1.68 5.30 31.63
N PRO A 62 2.75 6.01 32.02
CA PRO A 62 3.43 6.93 31.12
C PRO A 62 4.00 6.18 29.91
N HIS A 63 3.90 6.79 28.73
CA HIS A 63 4.49 6.21 27.53
C HIS A 63 6.01 6.30 27.56
N LYS A 64 6.69 5.22 27.19
CA LYS A 64 8.15 5.18 27.03
C LYS A 64 8.68 6.11 25.92
N LEU A 65 7.81 6.48 24.97
CA LEU A 65 8.14 7.36 23.85
C LEU A 65 7.57 8.76 24.09
N THR A 66 8.44 9.77 24.02
CA THR A 66 8.05 11.18 24.01
C THR A 66 7.42 11.58 22.67
N HIS A 67 6.79 12.75 22.63
CA HIS A 67 6.23 13.32 21.40
C HIS A 67 7.31 13.47 20.30
N ARG A 68 8.51 13.94 20.66
CA ARG A 68 9.66 14.06 19.73
C ARG A 68 10.02 12.73 19.07
N ASN A 69 10.05 11.65 19.84
CA ASN A 69 10.40 10.32 19.32
C ASN A 69 9.32 9.80 18.38
N ARG A 70 8.04 10.02 18.69
CA ARG A 70 6.91 9.67 17.81
C ARG A 70 6.98 10.44 16.50
N SER A 71 7.21 11.74 16.54
CA SER A 71 7.35 12.58 15.35
C SER A 71 8.53 12.15 14.47
N PHE A 72 9.65 11.73 15.09
CA PHE A 72 10.78 11.17 14.35
C PHE A 72 10.43 9.89 13.59
N ILE A 73 9.70 8.95 14.23
CA ILE A 73 9.22 7.72 13.58
C ILE A 73 8.36 8.05 12.35
N VAL A 74 7.39 8.95 12.53
CA VAL A 74 6.45 9.34 11.46
C VAL A 74 7.18 10.04 10.31
N HIS A 75 8.12 10.94 10.61
CA HIS A 75 8.92 11.61 9.60
C HIS A 75 9.73 10.61 8.76
N LYS A 76 10.37 9.62 9.42
CA LYS A 76 11.13 8.58 8.72
C LYS A 76 10.27 7.73 7.81
N ILE A 77 9.08 7.32 8.26
CA ILE A 77 8.14 6.56 7.44
C ILE A 77 7.64 7.39 6.25
N LYS A 78 7.33 8.68 6.45
CA LYS A 78 6.92 9.58 5.35
C LYS A 78 8.01 9.75 4.30
N LYS A 79 9.28 9.80 4.71
CA LYS A 79 10.43 9.94 3.80
C LYS A 79 10.81 8.61 3.14
N TYR A 80 10.77 7.52 3.90
CA TYR A 80 11.15 6.17 3.47
C TYR A 80 10.06 5.15 3.82
N PRO A 81 8.97 5.07 3.03
CA PRO A 81 7.81 4.22 3.33
C PRO A 81 8.13 2.73 3.46
N ARG A 82 9.24 2.26 2.88
CA ARG A 82 9.66 0.85 2.88
C ARG A 82 10.56 0.48 4.07
N LEU A 83 10.80 1.41 5.00
CA LEU A 83 11.69 1.17 6.12
C LEU A 83 11.08 0.17 7.11
N SER A 84 11.87 -0.83 7.52
CA SER A 84 11.43 -1.84 8.49
C SER A 84 11.31 -1.25 9.89
N ALA A 85 10.25 -1.63 10.62
CA ALA A 85 10.08 -1.26 12.02
C ALA A 85 11.25 -1.73 12.91
N VAL A 86 11.90 -2.84 12.56
CA VAL A 86 13.10 -3.34 13.27
C VAL A 86 14.27 -2.37 13.09
N LYS A 87 14.54 -1.96 11.84
CA LYS A 87 15.60 -0.97 11.54
C LYS A 87 15.33 0.36 12.25
N LEU A 88 14.08 0.80 12.30
CA LEU A 88 13.68 2.00 13.04
C LEU A 88 13.87 1.86 14.55
N ALA A 89 13.57 0.70 15.13
CA ALA A 89 13.80 0.45 16.56
C ALA A 89 15.31 0.53 16.89
N THR A 90 16.16 -0.09 16.07
CA THR A 90 17.62 0.00 16.22
C THR A 90 18.13 1.44 16.04
N GLU A 91 17.57 2.21 15.10
CA GLU A 91 17.94 3.62 14.90
C GLU A 91 17.55 4.48 16.12
N LEU A 92 16.38 4.23 16.72
CA LEU A 92 15.95 4.90 17.94
C LEU A 92 16.84 4.56 19.14
N GLU A 93 17.25 3.30 19.27
CA GLU A 93 18.18 2.87 20.31
C GLU A 93 19.52 3.56 20.16
N LYS A 94 20.09 3.60 18.95
CA LYS A 94 21.36 4.28 18.69
C LYS A 94 21.31 5.79 18.94
N ARG A 95 20.22 6.45 18.57
CA ARG A 95 20.13 7.92 18.60
C ARG A 95 19.65 8.48 19.92
N PHE A 96 18.78 7.77 20.62
CA PHE A 96 18.12 8.25 21.84
C PHE A 96 18.40 7.35 23.06
N ALA A 97 19.21 6.29 22.92
CA ALA A 97 19.47 5.29 23.96
C ALA A 97 18.20 4.60 24.49
N ILE A 98 17.16 4.48 23.66
CA ILE A 98 15.88 3.86 24.04
C ILE A 98 15.75 2.49 23.38
N LYS A 99 15.92 1.43 24.17
CA LYS A 99 15.62 0.06 23.72
C LYS A 99 14.12 -0.16 23.62
N LEU A 100 13.63 -0.47 22.41
CA LEU A 100 12.21 -0.67 22.11
C LEU A 100 11.96 -2.02 21.46
N ASN A 101 10.78 -2.59 21.73
CA ASN A 101 10.26 -3.67 20.92
C ASN A 101 9.83 -3.10 19.55
N PRO A 102 10.18 -3.72 18.42
CA PRO A 102 9.69 -3.31 17.09
C PRO A 102 8.16 -3.15 17.01
N GLU A 103 7.38 -3.88 17.81
CA GLU A 103 5.92 -3.74 17.84
C GLU A 103 5.49 -2.36 18.37
N THR A 104 6.22 -1.77 19.32
CA THR A 104 5.94 -0.40 19.80
C THR A 104 6.07 0.61 18.65
N VAL A 105 7.05 0.42 17.76
CA VAL A 105 7.20 1.25 16.56
C VAL A 105 6.01 1.03 15.61
N ARG A 106 5.58 -0.22 15.38
CA ARG A 106 4.40 -0.51 14.54
C ARG A 106 3.13 0.10 15.10
N GLN A 107 2.90 0.05 16.41
CA GLN A 107 1.75 0.67 17.06
C GLN A 107 1.73 2.18 16.86
N VAL A 108 2.88 2.87 17.02
CA VAL A 108 2.98 4.30 16.74
C VAL A 108 2.71 4.61 15.27
N ILE A 109 3.22 3.80 14.33
CA ILE A 109 2.97 3.99 12.90
C ILE A 109 1.46 3.85 12.59
N ARG A 110 0.82 2.80 13.11
CA ARG A 110 -0.62 2.54 12.93
C ARG A 110 -1.49 3.62 13.59
N SER A 111 -1.11 4.14 14.75
CA SER A 111 -1.85 5.22 15.43
C SER A 111 -1.87 6.52 14.61
N HIS A 112 -0.97 6.67 13.64
CA HIS A 112 -0.94 7.80 12.70
C HIS A 112 -1.57 7.47 11.32
N GLY A 113 -2.30 6.34 11.22
CA GLY A 113 -3.05 5.93 10.04
C GLY A 113 -2.23 5.21 8.96
N TYR A 114 -0.97 4.90 9.22
CA TYR A 114 -0.13 4.16 8.27
C TYR A 114 -0.28 2.65 8.45
N ASN A 115 -0.49 1.95 7.34
CA ASN A 115 -0.61 0.50 7.32
C ASN A 115 0.45 -0.11 6.41
N SER A 116 0.98 -1.26 6.82
CA SER A 116 1.84 -2.04 5.93
C SER A 116 0.96 -2.67 4.84
N ARG A 117 1.29 -2.36 3.59
CA ARG A 117 0.63 -2.88 2.40
C ARG A 117 1.68 -3.31 1.39
N VAL A 118 1.33 -4.26 0.53
CA VAL A 118 2.22 -4.62 -0.58
C VAL A 118 2.39 -3.40 -1.48
N ALA A 119 3.65 -3.10 -1.79
CA ALA A 119 3.98 -1.99 -2.67
C ALA A 119 3.76 -2.42 -4.12
N SER A 120 2.98 -1.63 -4.84
CA SER A 120 2.61 -1.95 -6.22
C SER A 120 3.83 -1.80 -7.14
N ARG A 121 4.10 -2.83 -7.93
CA ARG A 121 5.17 -2.82 -8.94
C ARG A 121 4.67 -2.04 -10.15
N LYS A 122 5.30 -0.92 -10.44
CA LYS A 122 4.97 -0.06 -11.58
C LYS A 122 6.25 0.49 -12.17
N PHE A 123 6.27 0.60 -13.49
CA PHE A 123 7.33 1.33 -14.17
C PHE A 123 7.29 2.79 -13.74
N PHE A 124 8.45 3.35 -13.45
CA PHE A 124 8.54 4.80 -13.27
C PHE A 124 8.31 5.47 -14.63
N VAL A 125 7.29 6.30 -14.71
CA VAL A 125 6.96 7.07 -15.92
C VAL A 125 7.16 8.54 -15.58
N ASN A 126 8.03 9.21 -16.32
CA ASN A 126 8.24 10.65 -16.17
C ASN A 126 6.98 11.43 -16.59
N GLU A 127 6.92 12.71 -16.24
CA GLU A 127 5.73 13.52 -16.49
C GLU A 127 5.42 13.70 -17.98
N ARG A 128 6.46 13.90 -18.81
CA ARG A 128 6.34 14.01 -20.26
C ARG A 128 5.70 12.77 -20.88
N THR A 129 6.22 11.58 -20.58
CA THR A 129 5.69 10.30 -21.06
C THR A 129 4.29 10.04 -20.52
N ARG A 130 3.97 10.50 -19.30
CA ARG A 130 2.60 10.41 -18.77
C ARG A 130 1.62 11.22 -19.63
N LYS A 131 1.97 12.44 -20.01
CA LYS A 131 1.16 13.28 -20.89
C LYS A 131 0.98 12.62 -22.26
N LEU A 132 2.07 12.18 -22.90
CA LEU A 132 2.02 11.48 -24.19
C LEU A 132 1.14 10.23 -24.15
N ARG A 133 1.21 9.43 -23.08
CA ARG A 133 0.35 8.25 -22.91
C ARG A 133 -1.12 8.62 -22.74
N LEU A 134 -1.42 9.70 -22.03
CA LEU A 134 -2.80 10.19 -21.86
C LEU A 134 -3.37 10.70 -23.19
N ASP A 135 -2.58 11.48 -23.94
CA ASP A 135 -3.00 12.02 -25.23
C ASP A 135 -3.23 10.89 -26.25
N PHE A 136 -2.34 9.89 -26.28
CA PHE A 136 -2.52 8.68 -27.08
C PHE A 136 -3.77 7.90 -26.65
N ALA A 137 -3.99 7.67 -25.36
CA ALA A 137 -5.18 6.96 -24.88
C ALA A 137 -6.47 7.67 -25.28
N LYS A 138 -6.51 9.01 -25.20
CA LYS A 138 -7.64 9.82 -25.65
C LYS A 138 -7.88 9.72 -27.15
N SER A 139 -6.84 9.64 -27.97
CA SER A 139 -7.01 9.56 -29.43
C SER A 139 -7.55 8.22 -29.92
N ILE A 140 -7.45 7.16 -29.10
CA ILE A 140 -7.88 5.79 -29.45
C ILE A 140 -9.12 5.32 -28.68
N VAL A 141 -9.64 6.09 -27.70
CA VAL A 141 -10.72 5.63 -26.80
C VAL A 141 -12.04 5.38 -27.53
N ASP A 142 -12.34 6.20 -28.52
CA ASP A 142 -13.59 6.13 -29.30
C ASP A 142 -13.48 5.23 -30.54
N LYS A 143 -12.39 4.45 -30.67
CA LYS A 143 -12.21 3.53 -31.81
C LYS A 143 -13.05 2.27 -31.60
N ASP A 144 -13.67 1.83 -32.67
CA ASP A 144 -14.55 0.67 -32.70
C ASP A 144 -13.75 -0.65 -32.75
N THR A 145 -14.45 -1.77 -32.55
CA THR A 145 -13.81 -3.10 -32.54
C THR A 145 -13.17 -3.44 -33.88
N SER A 146 -13.79 -3.05 -35.01
CA SER A 146 -13.25 -3.34 -36.34
C SER A 146 -11.89 -2.67 -36.57
N PHE A 147 -11.68 -1.48 -35.98
CA PHE A 147 -10.38 -0.83 -35.97
C PHE A 147 -9.32 -1.75 -35.35
N TRP A 148 -9.61 -2.38 -34.20
CA TRP A 148 -8.70 -3.26 -33.47
C TRP A 148 -8.49 -4.62 -34.11
N GLU A 149 -9.47 -5.15 -34.84
CA GLU A 149 -9.35 -6.41 -35.57
C GLU A 149 -8.28 -6.37 -36.67
N SER A 150 -7.97 -5.18 -37.19
CA SER A 150 -6.89 -4.98 -38.18
C SER A 150 -5.47 -4.83 -37.57
N PHE A 151 -5.33 -4.87 -36.25
CA PHE A 151 -4.03 -4.71 -35.58
C PHE A 151 -3.35 -6.04 -35.28
N ILE A 152 -2.05 -6.09 -35.60
CA ILE A 152 -1.13 -7.09 -35.09
C ILE A 152 -0.27 -6.42 -34.03
N PHE A 153 -0.38 -6.91 -32.80
CA PHE A 153 0.46 -6.51 -31.68
C PHE A 153 1.65 -7.44 -31.60
N LYS A 154 2.84 -6.91 -31.37
CA LYS A 154 4.05 -7.70 -31.15
C LYS A 154 4.86 -7.13 -29.99
N ASP A 155 5.52 -8.00 -29.24
CA ASP A 155 6.41 -7.60 -28.16
C ASP A 155 7.48 -8.67 -27.90
N GLU A 156 8.57 -8.24 -27.26
CA GLU A 156 9.61 -9.13 -26.74
C GLU A 156 9.46 -9.26 -25.22
N SER A 157 9.28 -10.49 -24.74
CA SER A 157 9.18 -10.77 -23.30
C SER A 157 10.34 -11.63 -22.82
N LYS A 158 10.89 -11.28 -21.65
CA LYS A 158 11.92 -12.09 -20.98
C LYS A 158 11.31 -12.86 -19.81
N PHE A 159 11.45 -14.18 -19.86
CA PHE A 159 11.06 -15.09 -18.79
C PHE A 159 12.29 -15.44 -17.96
N ASN A 160 12.34 -14.97 -16.71
CA ASN A 160 13.45 -15.25 -15.81
C ASN A 160 13.28 -16.65 -15.19
N ILE A 161 14.34 -17.46 -15.22
CA ILE A 161 14.35 -18.82 -14.63
C ILE A 161 14.46 -18.74 -13.10
N PHE A 162 15.17 -17.72 -12.60
CA PHE A 162 15.33 -17.46 -11.19
C PHE A 162 14.95 -16.02 -10.85
N GLY A 163 14.14 -15.86 -9.79
CA GLY A 163 13.89 -14.57 -9.16
C GLY A 163 12.47 -14.06 -9.33
N SER A 164 11.60 -14.38 -8.38
CA SER A 164 10.64 -13.37 -7.95
C SER A 164 11.33 -12.55 -6.86
N GLY A 165 11.58 -11.26 -7.15
CA GLY A 165 11.87 -10.32 -6.07
C GLY A 165 10.77 -10.50 -5.02
N GLY A 166 11.13 -10.69 -3.76
CA GLY A 166 10.16 -11.04 -2.72
C GLY A 166 9.04 -10.01 -2.55
N ARG A 167 8.07 -10.35 -1.71
CA ARG A 167 6.97 -9.44 -1.34
C ARG A 167 7.52 -8.29 -0.50
N ILE A 168 7.77 -7.14 -1.13
CA ILE A 168 8.16 -5.91 -0.43
C ILE A 168 6.88 -5.14 -0.05
N THR A 169 6.85 -4.66 1.20
CA THR A 169 5.76 -3.85 1.72
C THR A 169 6.21 -2.40 1.95
N ALA A 170 5.25 -1.48 1.90
CA ALA A 170 5.42 -0.08 2.25
C ALA A 170 4.34 0.33 3.26
N TRP A 171 4.72 1.20 4.19
CA TRP A 171 3.83 1.88 5.11
C TRP A 171 3.16 3.04 4.38
N ARG A 172 1.87 2.93 4.11
CA ARG A 172 1.08 3.98 3.42
C ARG A 172 -0.26 4.21 4.08
N LYS A 173 -0.84 5.39 3.88
CA LYS A 173 -2.24 5.67 4.23
C LYS A 173 -3.17 5.10 3.15
N PRO A 174 -4.49 4.99 3.43
CA PRO A 174 -5.48 4.72 2.40
C PRO A 174 -5.34 5.69 1.22
N ASN A 175 -5.62 5.22 0.00
CA ASN A 175 -5.59 5.99 -1.25
C ASN A 175 -4.21 6.55 -1.69
N GLU A 176 -3.10 6.18 -1.03
CA GLU A 176 -1.75 6.60 -1.44
C GLU A 176 -1.02 5.53 -2.28
N GLU A 177 -1.73 4.60 -2.91
CA GLU A 177 -1.12 3.47 -3.65
C GLU A 177 -0.16 3.90 -4.75
N LEU A 178 -0.61 4.84 -5.58
CA LEU A 178 0.07 5.26 -6.80
C LEU A 178 1.10 6.36 -6.53
N ASN A 179 1.31 6.74 -5.27
CA ASN A 179 2.36 7.69 -4.91
C ASN A 179 3.73 7.08 -5.27
N PRO A 180 4.58 7.76 -6.07
CA PRO A 180 5.88 7.25 -6.49
C PRO A 180 6.76 6.72 -5.34
N LYS A 181 6.65 7.28 -4.13
CA LYS A 181 7.41 6.84 -2.96
C LYS A 181 6.99 5.45 -2.42
N ASN A 182 5.76 5.04 -2.72
CA ASN A 182 5.15 3.78 -2.31
C ASN A 182 5.25 2.69 -3.39
N LEU A 183 5.68 3.04 -4.60
CA LEU A 183 5.84 2.11 -5.72
C LEU A 183 7.18 1.38 -5.62
N LEU A 184 7.20 0.15 -6.15
CA LEU A 184 8.44 -0.56 -6.42
C LEU A 184 8.80 -0.36 -7.89
N PRO A 185 9.97 0.24 -8.18
CA PRO A 185 10.44 0.27 -9.54
C PRO A 185 10.72 -1.17 -10.01
N THR A 186 10.24 -1.49 -11.20
CA THR A 186 10.57 -2.73 -11.89
C THR A 186 11.81 -2.50 -12.73
N VAL A 187 12.93 -3.12 -12.34
CA VAL A 187 14.15 -3.17 -13.17
C VAL A 187 13.99 -4.33 -14.15
N LYS A 188 14.18 -4.08 -15.44
CA LYS A 188 13.98 -5.07 -16.52
C LYS A 188 15.16 -6.05 -16.70
N HIS A 189 16.28 -5.87 -15.96
CA HIS A 189 17.54 -6.54 -16.29
C HIS A 189 18.21 -7.13 -15.03
N GLY A 190 18.42 -8.45 -15.03
CA GLY A 190 19.15 -9.20 -14.00
C GLY A 190 18.69 -10.66 -13.94
N GLY A 191 19.63 -11.60 -13.92
CA GLY A 191 19.36 -13.04 -13.90
C GLY A 191 19.24 -13.65 -15.30
N GLY A 192 19.77 -14.87 -15.47
CA GLY A 192 19.57 -15.67 -16.67
C GLY A 192 18.08 -15.88 -16.95
N GLY A 193 17.69 -15.85 -18.21
CA GLY A 193 16.30 -15.99 -18.64
C GLY A 193 16.20 -16.11 -20.15
N ILE A 194 15.10 -16.68 -20.61
CA ILE A 194 14.81 -16.89 -22.03
C ILE A 194 14.04 -15.68 -22.55
N MET A 195 14.46 -15.13 -23.69
CA MET A 195 13.74 -14.05 -24.37
C MET A 195 12.93 -14.63 -25.52
N LEU A 196 11.68 -14.19 -25.63
CA LEU A 196 10.73 -14.64 -26.65
C LEU A 196 10.20 -13.42 -27.41
N TRP A 197 10.18 -13.50 -28.73
CA TRP A 197 9.37 -12.63 -29.57
C TRP A 197 8.02 -13.31 -29.80
N GLY A 198 6.95 -12.53 -29.78
CA GLY A 198 5.63 -13.02 -30.13
C GLY A 198 4.77 -11.95 -30.74
N CYS A 199 3.75 -12.38 -31.49
CA CYS A 199 2.69 -11.49 -31.96
C CYS A 199 1.30 -12.09 -31.75
N PHE A 200 0.29 -11.24 -31.68
CA PHE A 200 -1.10 -11.62 -31.58
C PHE A 200 -2.01 -10.57 -32.24
N ALA A 201 -3.21 -10.99 -32.61
CA ALA A 201 -4.28 -10.14 -33.12
C ALA A 201 -5.60 -10.49 -32.40
N ALA A 202 -6.69 -9.79 -32.72
CA ALA A 202 -8.01 -10.08 -32.16
C ALA A 202 -8.45 -11.55 -32.41
N SER A 203 -8.03 -12.14 -33.53
CA SER A 203 -8.32 -13.52 -33.89
C SER A 203 -7.45 -14.57 -33.18
N GLY A 204 -6.38 -14.18 -32.49
CA GLY A 204 -5.60 -15.09 -31.63
C GLY A 204 -4.09 -14.88 -31.66
N MET A 205 -3.36 -15.96 -31.33
CA MET A 205 -1.90 -15.96 -31.16
C MET A 205 -1.15 -16.33 -32.44
N GLY A 206 -0.15 -15.54 -32.78
CA GLY A 206 0.76 -15.75 -33.91
C GLY A 206 1.92 -16.66 -33.53
N ASN A 207 3.02 -16.55 -34.28
CA ASN A 207 4.22 -17.31 -34.00
C ASN A 207 4.95 -16.79 -32.74
N LEU A 208 5.60 -17.71 -32.04
CA LEU A 208 6.51 -17.43 -30.93
C LEU A 208 7.93 -17.85 -31.34
N VAL A 209 8.91 -16.97 -31.14
CA VAL A 209 10.30 -17.17 -31.57
C VAL A 209 11.23 -17.02 -30.38
N PHE A 210 12.04 -18.03 -30.12
CA PHE A 210 13.10 -17.97 -29.12
C PHE A 210 14.25 -17.08 -29.59
N ILE A 211 14.69 -16.20 -28.71
CA ILE A 211 15.78 -15.27 -28.95
C ILE A 211 16.93 -15.67 -28.03
N GLU A 212 17.94 -16.32 -28.59
CA GLU A 212 19.07 -16.86 -27.83
C GLU A 212 20.07 -15.79 -27.37
N ASN A 213 20.14 -14.66 -28.08
CA ASN A 213 21.13 -13.60 -27.86
C ASN A 213 20.49 -12.21 -27.91
N ASN A 214 21.21 -11.15 -27.53
CA ASN A 214 20.74 -9.79 -27.71
C ASN A 214 20.30 -9.56 -29.17
N MET A 215 19.07 -9.06 -29.34
CA MET A 215 18.47 -8.80 -30.64
C MET A 215 18.91 -7.43 -31.14
N ASP A 216 19.61 -7.40 -32.27
CA ASP A 216 19.86 -6.19 -33.05
C ASP A 216 18.75 -5.96 -34.10
N GLN A 217 18.85 -4.84 -34.80
CA GLN A 217 17.91 -4.46 -35.86
C GLN A 217 17.86 -5.45 -37.03
N TYR A 218 18.94 -6.18 -37.34
CA TYR A 218 18.98 -7.10 -38.49
C TYR A 218 18.29 -8.42 -38.14
N LYS A 219 18.60 -8.98 -36.96
CA LYS A 219 17.89 -10.13 -36.41
C LYS A 219 16.40 -9.82 -36.25
N TYR A 220 16.07 -8.61 -35.81
CA TYR A 220 14.69 -8.17 -35.72
C TYR A 220 13.97 -8.22 -37.08
N ILE A 221 14.58 -7.67 -38.15
CA ILE A 221 14.02 -7.75 -39.51
C ILE A 221 13.84 -9.20 -39.95
N ASN A 222 14.80 -10.09 -39.67
CA ASN A 222 14.69 -11.49 -40.06
C ASN A 222 13.50 -12.18 -39.36
N ILE A 223 13.33 -11.95 -38.05
CA ILE A 223 12.18 -12.46 -37.31
C ILE A 223 10.86 -11.96 -37.93
N LEU A 224 10.78 -10.67 -38.27
CA LEU A 224 9.59 -10.11 -38.92
C LEU A 224 9.35 -10.72 -40.31
N LYS A 225 10.39 -10.87 -41.13
CA LYS A 225 10.30 -11.48 -42.48
C LYS A 225 9.75 -12.90 -42.42
N GLU A 226 10.26 -13.69 -41.49
CA GLU A 226 9.91 -15.11 -41.35
C GLU A 226 8.52 -15.29 -40.72
N ASN A 227 8.12 -14.43 -39.78
CA ASN A 227 6.97 -14.73 -38.92
C ASN A 227 5.77 -13.81 -39.11
N LEU A 228 5.96 -12.56 -39.53
CA LEU A 228 4.88 -11.56 -39.52
C LEU A 228 3.82 -11.88 -40.58
N LYS A 229 4.23 -12.18 -41.81
CA LYS A 229 3.30 -12.51 -42.91
C LYS A 229 2.55 -13.81 -42.64
N ILE A 230 3.25 -14.83 -42.13
CA ILE A 230 2.64 -16.12 -41.76
C ILE A 230 1.60 -15.92 -40.65
N SER A 231 1.94 -15.10 -39.64
CA SER A 231 1.00 -14.79 -38.56
C SER A 231 -0.21 -14.01 -39.06
N ALA A 232 -0.03 -13.02 -39.95
CA ALA A 232 -1.13 -12.26 -40.56
C ALA A 232 -2.10 -13.17 -41.33
N GLN A 233 -1.57 -14.13 -42.11
CA GLN A 233 -2.39 -15.13 -42.80
C GLN A 233 -3.17 -16.02 -41.82
N LYS A 234 -2.51 -16.49 -40.75
CA LYS A 234 -3.16 -17.28 -39.69
C LYS A 234 -4.28 -16.50 -38.99
N PHE A 235 -4.16 -15.18 -38.90
CA PHE A 235 -5.18 -14.29 -38.34
C PHE A 235 -6.35 -14.00 -39.27
N GLY A 236 -6.30 -14.46 -40.53
CA GLY A 236 -7.29 -14.11 -41.56
C GLY A 236 -7.17 -12.66 -42.04
N ILE A 237 -6.07 -11.96 -41.73
CA ILE A 237 -5.85 -10.58 -42.13
C ILE A 237 -5.10 -10.58 -43.46
N GLN A 238 -5.83 -10.46 -44.56
CA GLN A 238 -5.28 -10.46 -45.91
C GLN A 238 -5.14 -9.03 -46.43
N ASN A 239 -4.03 -8.73 -47.11
CA ASN A 239 -3.66 -7.45 -47.74
C ASN A 239 -3.02 -6.39 -46.83
N THR A 240 -3.79 -5.79 -45.92
CA THR A 240 -3.32 -4.62 -45.13
C THR A 240 -3.60 -4.82 -43.65
N PHE A 241 -2.56 -4.69 -42.83
CA PHE A 241 -2.66 -4.74 -41.37
C PHE A 241 -1.88 -3.58 -40.75
N LYS A 242 -2.25 -3.21 -39.52
CA LYS A 242 -1.52 -2.22 -38.73
C LYS A 242 -0.63 -2.94 -37.74
N LEU A 243 0.67 -2.65 -37.77
CA LEU A 243 1.60 -3.20 -36.80
C LEU A 243 1.69 -2.28 -35.58
N TYR A 244 1.51 -2.84 -34.38
CA TYR A 244 1.77 -2.14 -33.12
C TYR A 244 3.03 -2.70 -32.45
N GLN A 245 4.00 -1.81 -32.22
CA GLN A 245 5.27 -2.12 -31.56
C GLN A 245 5.70 -0.96 -30.65
N ASP A 246 6.58 -1.24 -29.69
CA ASP A 246 7.16 -0.20 -28.84
C ASP A 246 8.23 0.63 -29.58
N ASN A 247 8.71 1.69 -28.92
CA ASN A 247 9.69 2.63 -29.47
C ASN A 247 11.15 2.25 -29.11
N ASP A 248 11.46 0.96 -28.99
CA ASP A 248 12.85 0.53 -28.82
C ASP A 248 13.71 1.06 -29.98
N PRO A 249 14.94 1.57 -29.73
CA PRO A 249 15.85 2.04 -30.77
C PRO A 249 15.93 1.11 -31.99
N LYS A 250 15.95 -0.22 -31.78
CA LYS A 250 16.01 -1.19 -32.88
C LYS A 250 14.75 -1.19 -33.75
N HIS A 251 13.57 -0.94 -33.17
CA HIS A 251 12.30 -0.84 -33.91
C HIS A 251 12.19 0.45 -34.71
N THR A 252 12.88 1.51 -34.26
CA THR A 252 12.88 2.83 -34.89
C THR A 252 14.05 3.06 -35.86
N ALA A 253 14.94 2.07 -35.99
CA ALA A 253 16.08 2.13 -36.90
C ALA A 253 15.63 2.34 -38.36
N LEU A 254 16.44 3.07 -39.14
CA LEU A 254 16.07 3.47 -40.51
C LEU A 254 15.76 2.27 -41.40
N ASN A 255 16.61 1.23 -41.36
CA ASN A 255 16.43 0.00 -42.14
C ASN A 255 15.13 -0.75 -41.76
N VAL A 256 14.78 -0.78 -40.47
CA VAL A 256 13.53 -1.40 -39.99
C VAL A 256 12.32 -0.61 -40.46
N ARG A 257 12.38 0.73 -40.35
CA ARG A 257 11.30 1.60 -40.82
C ARG A 257 11.09 1.49 -42.32
N LEU A 258 12.16 1.46 -43.11
CA LEU A 258 12.10 1.28 -44.55
C LEU A 258 11.53 -0.10 -44.95
N TRP A 259 11.80 -1.14 -44.15
CA TRP A 259 11.25 -2.47 -44.41
C TRP A 259 9.75 -2.58 -44.08
N LEU A 260 9.25 -1.76 -43.14
CA LEU A 260 7.84 -1.73 -42.74
C LEU A 260 6.94 -0.89 -43.66
N LEU A 261 7.54 -0.05 -44.54
CA LEU A 261 6.85 0.74 -45.55
C LEU A 261 6.60 -0.08 -46.81
#